data_AF-Q0IDU9-F1
#
_entry.id   AF-Q0IDU9-F1
#
_cell.length_a   1.000
_cell.length_b   1.000
_cell.length_c   1.000
_cell.angle_alpha   90.00
_cell.angle_beta   90.00
_cell.angle_gamma   90.00
#
_symmetry.space_group_name_H-M   'P 1'
#
loop_
_entity.id
_entity.type
_entity.pdbx_description
1 polymer ?
#
loop_
_entity_poly.entity_id
_entity_poly.type
_entity_poly.pdbx_seq_one_letter_code
_entity_poly.pdbx_strand_id
1 'polypeptide(L)'
;MRTTLRLDDDVLAAARVLARQRRRSVGDVISDLARQTLSRPADGGSQNVLEQRSGLPQLPVKASGGAVDLELVNQLRDEEA
;
A
#
# COMPACT_ATOMS: atom_id res chain seq x y z
N MET A 1 -5.82 11.13 -18.43
CA MET A 1 -6.42 12.47 -18.20
C MET A 1 -5.52 13.22 -17.22
N ARG A 2 -5.38 14.55 -17.34
CA ARG A 2 -4.61 15.34 -16.38
C ARG A 2 -5.56 16.05 -15.43
N THR A 3 -5.46 15.72 -14.15
CA THR A 3 -6.31 16.26 -13.08
C THR A 3 -5.42 16.64 -11.91
N THR A 4 -5.75 17.74 -11.23
CA THR A 4 -5.08 18.16 -10.00
C THR A 4 -5.88 17.67 -8.81
N LEU A 5 -5.25 16.89 -7.94
CA LEU A 5 -5.85 16.32 -6.73
C LEU A 5 -4.97 16.68 -5.54
N ARG A 6 -5.57 16.91 -4.37
CA ARG A 6 -4.82 16.98 -3.12
C ARG A 6 -4.60 15.57 -2.58
N LEU A 7 -3.37 15.25 -2.24
CA LEU A 7 -2.97 14.00 -1.59
C LEU A 7 -2.34 14.35 -0.25
N ASP A 8 -2.58 13.52 0.75
CA ASP A 8 -1.83 13.55 2.00
C ASP A 8 -0.37 13.14 1.74
N ASP A 9 0.54 13.63 2.58
CA ASP A 9 1.99 13.47 2.38
C ASP A 9 2.44 12.00 2.47
N ASP A 10 1.78 11.21 3.32
CA ASP A 10 2.01 9.77 3.48
C ASP A 10 1.60 8.98 2.23
N VAL A 11 0.46 9.33 1.63
CA VAL A 11 -0.02 8.74 0.38
C VAL A 11 0.95 9.05 -0.77
N LEU A 12 1.42 10.29 -0.86
CA LEU A 12 2.39 10.69 -1.88
C LEU A 12 3.73 9.97 -1.70
N ALA A 13 4.20 9.82 -0.47
CA ALA A 13 5.43 9.08 -0.15
C ALA A 13 5.31 7.61 -0.56
N ALA A 14 4.23 6.93 -0.17
CA ALA A 14 3.96 5.55 -0.54
C ALA A 14 3.89 5.36 -2.05
N ALA A 15 3.21 6.27 -2.75
CA ALA A 15 3.10 6.22 -4.21
C ALA A 15 4.44 6.39 -4.92
N ARG A 16 5.37 7.19 -4.38
CA ARG A 16 6.73 7.35 -4.93
C ARG A 16 7.55 6.07 -4.80
N VAL A 17 7.48 5.39 -3.66
CA VAL A 17 8.15 4.09 -3.44
C VAL A 17 7.64 3.08 -4.47
N LEU A 18 6.33 2.93 -4.59
CA LEU A 18 5.70 2.01 -5.55
C LEU A 18 6.03 2.35 -7.01
N ALA A 19 6.06 3.64 -7.35
CA ALA A 19 6.43 4.11 -8.69
C ALA A 19 7.87 3.75 -9.06
N ARG A 20 8.82 3.91 -8.12
CA ARG A 20 10.23 3.51 -8.29
C ARG A 20 10.35 2.00 -8.48
N GLN A 21 9.72 1.22 -7.60
CA GLN A 21 9.77 -0.24 -7.65
C GLN A 21 9.20 -0.80 -8.96
N ARG A 22 8.11 -0.21 -9.47
CA ARG A 22 7.43 -0.65 -10.70
C ARG A 22 7.96 0.03 -11.98
N ARG A 23 8.91 0.97 -11.87
CA ARG A 23 9.41 1.81 -12.98
C ARG A 23 8.28 2.48 -13.78
N ARG A 24 7.26 3.00 -13.07
CA ARG A 24 6.11 3.71 -13.65
C ARG A 24 6.03 5.13 -13.09
N SER A 25 5.26 6.00 -13.73
CA SER A 25 5.04 7.34 -13.18
C SER A 25 4.14 7.28 -11.92
N VAL A 26 4.29 8.25 -11.02
CA VAL A 26 3.44 8.35 -9.82
C VAL A 26 1.96 8.45 -10.21
N GLY A 27 1.64 9.23 -11.25
CA GLY A 27 0.26 9.37 -11.73
C GLY A 27 -0.34 8.06 -12.26
N ASP A 28 0.48 7.23 -12.92
CA ASP A 28 0.03 5.91 -13.38
C ASP A 28 -0.24 4.96 -12.21
N VAL A 29 0.62 4.96 -11.19
CA VAL A 29 0.44 4.14 -9.99
C VAL A 29 -0.82 4.55 -9.23
N ILE A 30 -1.02 5.86 -9.00
CA ILE A 30 -2.22 6.37 -8.33
C ILE A 30 -3.49 6.04 -9.13
N SER A 31 -3.47 6.22 -10.45
CA SER A 31 -4.64 5.90 -11.31
C SER A 31 -4.99 4.41 -11.28
N ASP A 32 -3.98 3.55 -11.26
CA ASP A 32 -4.14 2.09 -11.20
C ASP A 32 -4.70 1.65 -9.83
N LEU A 33 -4.17 2.21 -8.74
CA LEU A 33 -4.69 1.97 -7.39
C LEU A 33 -6.15 2.43 -7.26
N ALA A 34 -6.47 3.64 -7.74
CA ALA A 34 -7.84 4.15 -7.75
C ALA A 34 -8.79 3.26 -8.57
N ARG A 35 -8.33 2.71 -9.70
CA ARG A 35 -9.14 1.77 -10.48
C ARG A 35 -9.41 0.49 -9.72
N GLN A 36 -8.40 -0.08 -9.06
CA GLN A 36 -8.54 -1.31 -8.27
C GLN A 36 -9.51 -1.14 -7.11
N THR A 37 -9.49 0.01 -6.42
CA THR A 37 -10.42 0.28 -5.32
C THR A 37 -11.84 0.54 -5.81
N LEU A 38 -12.01 1.31 -6.89
CA LEU A 38 -13.33 1.62 -7.45
C LEU A 38 -13.98 0.44 -8.20
N SER A 39 -13.18 -0.51 -8.70
CA SER A 39 -13.68 -1.72 -9.39
C SER A 39 -13.97 -2.88 -8.43
N ARG A 40 -13.56 -2.76 -7.16
CA ARG A 40 -13.85 -3.76 -6.15
C ARG A 40 -15.32 -3.61 -5.73
N PRO A 41 -16.16 -4.65 -5.84
CA PRO A 41 -17.53 -4.60 -5.35
C PRO A 41 -17.53 -4.25 -3.86
N ALA A 42 -18.46 -3.36 -3.47
CA ALA A 42 -18.60 -2.86 -2.09
C ALA A 42 -18.84 -3.98 -1.06
N ASP A 43 -19.18 -5.18 -1.52
CA ASP A 43 -19.35 -6.39 -0.70
C ASP A 43 -18.02 -6.93 -0.11
N GLY A 44 -16.88 -6.32 -0.43
CA GLY A 44 -15.60 -6.59 0.22
C GLY A 44 -15.39 -5.86 1.55
N GLY A 45 -16.37 -5.07 2.00
CA GLY A 45 -16.38 -4.31 3.25
C GLY A 45 -16.57 -5.16 4.51
N SER A 46 -15.82 -6.24 4.66
CA SER A 46 -15.49 -6.84 5.97
C SER A 46 -14.40 -7.90 5.79
N GLN A 47 -13.17 -7.46 5.46
CA GLN A 47 -12.00 -8.32 5.61
C GLN A 47 -11.49 -8.25 7.06
N ASN A 48 -12.41 -8.45 8.01
CA ASN A 48 -12.14 -8.69 9.42
C ASN A 48 -12.94 -9.92 9.90
N VAL A 49 -13.20 -10.85 8.99
CA VAL A 49 -13.61 -12.20 9.34
C VAL A 49 -12.39 -13.05 9.04
N LEU A 50 -11.47 -13.14 10.01
CA LEU A 50 -10.40 -14.15 10.12
C LEU A 50 -10.21 -14.98 8.84
N GLU A 51 -9.61 -14.39 7.80
CA GLU A 51 -9.41 -15.13 6.56
C GLU A 51 -8.38 -16.21 6.86
N GLN A 52 -8.84 -17.45 6.95
CA GLN A 52 -7.96 -18.60 7.10
C GLN A 52 -7.31 -18.84 5.75
N ARG A 53 -6.05 -18.42 5.59
CA ARG A 53 -5.28 -18.74 4.40
C ARG A 53 -4.60 -20.08 4.65
N SER A 54 -5.09 -21.12 3.97
CA SER A 54 -4.61 -22.50 4.15
C SER A 54 -4.75 -23.02 5.60
N GLY A 55 -5.83 -22.68 6.29
CA GLY A 55 -6.11 -23.13 7.66
C GLY A 55 -5.30 -22.40 8.76
N LEU A 56 -4.51 -21.38 8.40
CA LEU A 56 -3.79 -20.53 9.34
C LEU A 56 -4.49 -19.18 9.50
N PRO A 57 -4.61 -18.65 10.73
CA PRO A 57 -5.17 -17.32 10.94
C PRO A 57 -4.25 -16.27 10.30
N GLN A 58 -4.79 -15.51 9.35
CA GLN A 58 -4.07 -14.39 8.76
C GLN A 58 -4.00 -13.24 9.76
N LEU A 59 -2.80 -12.69 9.96
CA LEU A 59 -2.59 -11.59 10.89
C LEU A 59 -3.34 -10.35 10.38
N PRO A 60 -4.16 -9.69 11.22
CA PRO A 60 -4.94 -8.53 10.78
C PRO A 60 -4.00 -7.39 10.37
N VAL A 61 -4.18 -6.88 9.16
CA VAL A 61 -3.42 -5.72 8.66
C VAL A 61 -3.90 -4.49 9.43
N LYS A 62 -3.05 -3.94 10.31
CA LYS A 62 -3.33 -2.66 10.96
C LYS A 62 -3.13 -1.55 9.93
N ALA A 63 -4.17 -0.74 9.72
CA ALA A 63 -4.13 0.44 8.84
C ALA A 63 -3.14 1.53 9.30
N SER A 64 -2.58 1.43 10.51
CA SER A 64 -1.65 2.41 11.09
C SER A 64 -0.17 2.18 10.72
N GLY A 65 0.16 1.18 9.91
CA GLY A 65 1.54 0.90 9.51
C GLY A 65 1.97 1.80 8.36
N GLY A 66 2.99 2.64 8.58
CA GLY A 66 3.59 3.44 7.51
C GLY A 66 4.18 2.56 6.39
N ALA A 67 4.35 3.14 5.20
CA ALA A 67 4.96 2.42 4.07
C ALA A 67 6.41 2.04 4.42
N VAL A 68 6.70 0.73 4.45
CA VAL A 68 8.03 0.20 4.73
C VAL A 68 8.77 0.01 3.40
N ASP A 69 9.94 0.64 3.26
CA ASP A 69 10.84 0.46 2.11
C ASP A 69 12.13 -0.27 2.54
N LEU A 70 12.85 -0.81 1.57
CA LEU A 70 14.11 -1.55 1.75
C LEU A 70 15.17 -0.74 2.50
N GLU A 71 15.20 0.57 2.32
CA GLU A 71 16.10 1.47 3.04
C GLU A 71 15.85 1.43 4.56
N LEU A 72 14.60 1.56 4.98
CA LEU A 72 14.19 1.47 6.39
C LEU A 72 14.51 0.09 6.98
N VAL A 73 14.31 -0.98 6.20
CA VAL A 73 14.63 -2.34 6.64
C VAL A 73 16.14 -2.52 6.86
N ASN A 74 16.97 -2.01 5.95
CA ASN A 74 18.42 -2.12 6.09
C ASN A 74 18.94 -1.30 7.28
N GLN A 75 18.41 -0.09 7.49
CA GLN A 75 18.76 0.73 8.65
C GLN A 75 18.51 -0.01 9.97
N LEU A 76 17.30 -0.55 10.16
CA LEU A 76 16.95 -1.29 11.37
C LEU A 76 17.81 -2.54 11.59
N ARG A 77 18.24 -3.20 10.52
CA ARG A 77 19.10 -4.39 10.61
C ARG A 77 20.51 -4.04 11.08
N ASP A 78 21.03 -2.91 10.63
CA ASP A 78 22.39 -2.47 10.95
C ASP A 78 22.47 -1.84 12.36
N GLU A 79 21.35 -1.36 12.91
CA GLU A 79 21.24 -0.83 14.29
C GLU A 79 21.26 -1.92 15.38
N GLU A 80 20.84 -3.15 15.05
CA GLU A 80 20.74 -4.29 15.99
C GLU A 80 21.98 -5.22 15.96
N ALA A 81 23.03 -4.86 15.22
CA ALA A 81 24.28 -5.62 15.04
C ALA A 81 25.46 -5.02 15.84
#